data_AF-A0A958IHL5-F1
#
_entry.id   AF-A0A958IHL5-F1
#
_cell.length_a   1.000
_cell.length_b   1.000
_cell.length_c   1.000
_cell.angle_alpha   90.00
_cell.angle_beta   90.00
_cell.angle_gamma   90.00
#
_symmetry.space_group_name_H-M   'P 1'
#
loop_
_entity.id
_entity.type
_entity.pdbx_description
1 polymer ?
#
loop_
_entity_poly.entity_id
_entity_poly.type
_entity_poly.pdbx_seq_one_letter_code
_entity_poly.pdbx_strand_id
1 'polypeptide(L)' 'DGMIWISWDKTKSRQPDAVNENLIRQAALVIDLVDIKVCAVDETWSGLKLVIRKEKRK' A
#
# COMPACT_ATOMS: atom_id res chain seq x y z
N ASP A 1 -1.96 13.20 12.55
CA ASP A 1 -1.36 12.67 11.30
C ASP A 1 -1.01 11.19 11.40
N GLY A 2 -2.01 10.33 11.18
CA GLY A 2 -1.79 8.88 11.10
C GLY A 2 -1.40 8.45 9.69
N MET A 3 -0.40 7.57 9.58
CA MET A 3 -0.02 6.92 8.34
C MET A 3 0.40 5.49 8.60
N ILE A 4 0.10 4.59 7.66
CA ILE A 4 0.62 3.22 7.67
C ILE A 4 1.42 2.98 6.39
N TRP A 5 2.43 2.12 6.51
CA TRP A 5 3.21 1.64 5.39
C TRP A 5 2.99 0.15 5.24
N ILE A 6 2.77 -0.29 4.01
CA ILE A 6 2.68 -1.70 3.67
C ILE A 6 3.77 -2.01 2.66
N SER A 7 4.58 -3.02 2.96
CA SER A 7 5.64 -3.49 2.10
C SER A 7 5.35 -4.88 1.56
N TRP A 8 5.72 -5.13 0.31
CA TRP A 8 5.59 -6.43 -0.34
C TRP A 8 6.79 -6.73 -1.23
N ASP A 9 7.07 -8.02 -1.43
CA ASP A 9 8.09 -8.51 -2.35
C ASP A 9 7.62 -8.31 -3.80
N LYS A 10 8.23 -7.35 -4.49
CA LYS A 10 7.85 -6.97 -5.86
C LYS A 10 8.38 -7.96 -6.90
N THR A 11 9.29 -8.86 -6.51
CA THR A 11 9.82 -9.90 -7.41
C THR A 11 8.82 -11.05 -7.53
N LYS A 12 8.07 -11.33 -6.46
CA LYS A 12 7.04 -12.39 -6.41
C LYS A 12 5.66 -11.92 -6.83
N SER A 13 5.43 -10.62 -6.95
CA SER A 13 4.11 -10.03 -7.20
C SER A 13 3.43 -10.42 -8.52
N ARG A 14 4.10 -11.19 -9.40
CA ARG A 14 3.53 -11.77 -10.62
C ARG A 14 2.87 -13.14 -10.40
N GLN A 15 3.05 -13.75 -9.23
CA GLN A 15 2.42 -15.01 -8.87
C GLN A 15 0.95 -14.77 -8.53
N PRO A 16 0.02 -15.69 -8.89
CA PRO A 16 -1.41 -15.50 -8.68
C PRO A 16 -1.81 -15.18 -7.23
N ASP A 17 -1.14 -15.80 -6.26
CA ASP A 17 -1.45 -15.66 -4.83
C ASP A 17 -0.56 -14.63 -4.12
N ALA A 18 0.28 -13.90 -4.86
CA ALA A 18 1.20 -12.94 -4.27
C ALA A 18 0.51 -11.61 -3.96
N VAL A 19 0.90 -11.03 -2.83
CA VAL A 19 0.57 -9.64 -2.50
C VAL A 19 1.22 -8.72 -3.53
N ASN A 20 0.40 -7.82 -4.08
CA ASN A 20 0.84 -6.80 -5.02
C ASN A 20 0.17 -5.45 -4.72
N GLU A 21 0.65 -4.42 -5.39
CA GLU A 21 0.20 -3.04 -5.19
C GLU A 21 -1.32 -2.87 -5.35
N ASN A 22 -1.92 -3.54 -6.33
CA ASN A 22 -3.35 -3.43 -6.61
C ASN A 22 -4.19 -4.06 -5.51
N LEU A 23 -3.80 -5.24 -5.02
CA LEU A 23 -4.48 -5.90 -3.91
C LEU A 23 -4.45 -5.01 -2.65
N ILE A 24 -3.30 -4.41 -2.36
CA ILE A 24 -3.13 -3.51 -1.21
C ILE A 24 -4.04 -2.28 -1.36
N ARG A 25 -4.09 -1.65 -2.54
CA ARG A 25 -4.97 -0.49 -2.79
C ARG A 25 -6.44 -0.86 -2.65
N GLN A 26 -6.86 -1.99 -3.19
CA GLN A 26 -8.24 -2.44 -3.09
C GLN A 26 -8.64 -2.66 -1.62
N ALA A 27 -7.80 -3.34 -0.84
CA ALA A 27 -8.03 -3.52 0.60
C ALA A 27 -8.04 -2.19 1.36
N ALA A 28 -7.12 -1.27 1.03
CA ALA A 28 -7.03 0.05 1.67
C ALA A 28 -8.29 0.90 1.44
N LEU A 29 -8.86 0.86 0.22
CA LEU A 29 -10.07 1.61 -0.11
C LEU A 29 -11.29 1.16 0.70
N VAL A 30 -11.41 -0.13 1.01
CA VAL A 30 -12.51 -0.68 1.85
C VAL A 30 -12.50 -0.10 3.26
N ILE A 31 -11.32 0.24 3.77
CA ILE A 31 -11.12 0.82 5.11
C ILE A 31 -10.81 2.33 5.08
N ASP A 32 -11.18 3.01 3.98
CA ASP A 32 -11.07 4.46 3.81
C ASP A 32 -9.65 5.05 3.87
N LEU A 33 -8.66 4.23 3.54
CA LEU A 33 -7.29 4.68 3.35
C LEU A 33 -7.01 4.96 1.88
N VAL A 34 -6.19 5.98 1.63
CA VAL A 34 -5.73 6.37 0.29
C VAL A 34 -4.22 6.36 0.24
N ASP A 35 -3.66 5.86 -0.87
CA ASP A 35 -2.24 5.92 -1.10
C ASP A 35 -1.78 7.31 -1.54
N ILE A 36 -0.62 7.71 -1.03
CA ILE A 36 -0.02 9.02 -1.35
C ILE A 36 1.40 8.90 -1.88
N LYS A 37 2.02 7.73 -1.69
CA LYS A 37 3.39 7.48 -2.13
C LYS A 37 3.63 5.99 -2.28
N VAL A 38 4.29 5.63 -3.37
CA VAL A 38 4.97 4.34 -3.55
C VAL A 38 6.49 4.59 -3.55
N CYS A 39 7.27 3.67 -3.01
CA CYS A 39 8.73 3.68 -3.13
C CYS A 39 9.32 2.27 -3.17
N ALA A 40 10.49 2.13 -3.78
CA ALA A 40 11.33 0.97 -3.52
C ALA A 40 11.88 1.08 -2.09
N VAL A 41 11.70 0.04 -1.28
CA VAL A 41 12.33 -0.06 0.03
C VAL A 41 13.78 -0.52 -0.16
N ASP A 42 13.95 -1.53 -1.00
CA ASP A 42 15.24 -2.03 -1.48
C ASP A 42 15.08 -2.66 -2.87
N GLU A 43 16.04 -3.51 -3.28
CA GLU A 43 16.02 -4.21 -4.56
C GLU A 43 14.84 -5.19 -4.71
N THR A 44 14.34 -5.76 -3.62
CA THR A 44 13.32 -6.82 -3.60
C THR A 44 11.96 -6.31 -3.14
N TRP A 45 11.92 -5.32 -2.25
CA TRP A 45 10.71 -4.85 -1.60
C TRP A 45 10.26 -3.49 -2.14
N SER A 46 8.94 -3.37 -2.31
CA SER A 46 8.26 -2.09 -2.52
C SER A 46 7.47 -1.72 -1.28
N GLY A 47 7.22 -0.42 -1.08
CA GLY A 47 6.43 0.12 0.01
C GLY A 47 5.37 1.09 -0.50
N LEU A 48 4.16 0.98 0.04
CA LEU A 48 3.03 1.87 -0.25
C LEU A 48 2.62 2.57 1.05
N LYS A 49 2.60 3.90 1.01
CA LYS A 49 2.18 4.76 2.11
C LYS A 49 0.70 5.07 1.99
N LEU A 50 -0.05 4.70 3.02
CA LEU A 50 -1.49 4.92 3.14
C LEU A 50 -1.79 5.91 4.25
N VAL A 51 -2.79 6.75 4.03
CA VAL A 51 -3.27 7.74 5.01
C VAL A 51 -4.79 7.76 5.03
N ILE A 52 -5.36 8.20 6.15
CA ILE A 52 -6.79 8.49 6.23
C ILE A 52 -7.11 9.64 5.27
N ARG A 53 -8.21 9.54 4.54
CA ARG A 53 -8.76 10.60 3.69
C ARG A 53 -8.89 11.92 4.46
N LYS A 54 -8.59 13.06 3.82
CA LYS A 54 -8.58 14.37 4.51
C LYS A 54 -9.95 14.68 5.12
N GLU A 55 -11.01 14.38 4.39
CA GLU A 55 -12.41 14.55 4.79
C GLU A 55 -12.83 13.70 5.99
N LYS A 56 -12.05 12.66 6.37
CA LYS A 56 -12.33 11.74 7.48
C LYS A 56 -11.40 11.94 8.69
N ARG A 57 -10.46 12.89 8.62
CA ARG A 57 -9.59 13.23 9.75
C ARG A 57 -10.35 14.13 10.71
N LYS A 58 -10.33 13.81 12.00
CA LYS A 58 -10.84 14.65 13.08
C LYS A 58 -9.75 15.59 13.58
#